data_AF-A0AA96WXU9-F1
#
_entry.id   AF-A0AA96WXU9-F1
#
_cell.length_a   1.000
_cell.length_b   1.000
_cell.length_c   1.000
_cell.angle_alpha   90.00
_cell.angle_beta   90.00
_cell.angle_gamma   90.00
#
_symmetry.space_group_name_H-M   'P 1'
#
loop_
_entity.id
_entity.type
_entity.pdbx_description
1 polymer ?
#
loop_
_entity_poly.entity_id
_entity_poly.type
_entity_poly.pdbx_seq_one_letter_code
_entity_poly.pdbx_strand_id
1 'polypeptide(L)'
;MSETQKQKDEFCLHLISNTNSAEALSWLQDSTKLRTLGVLGSKEESISLVTTVLEAGAVQVFAVEIDCDVDEENTGKLCIELPNDQVLRQRVFDWTGQIAEEQGFEQELDIGQQYIFVMLD
;
A
#
# COMPACT_ATOMS: atom_id res chain seq x y z
N MET A 1 9.48 -18.89 10.18
CA MET A 1 9.27 -18.14 8.94
C MET A 1 9.53 -19.05 7.76
N SER A 2 8.59 -19.16 6.82
CA SER A 2 8.77 -19.94 5.59
C SER A 2 9.63 -19.16 4.58
N GLU A 3 10.18 -19.84 3.58
CA GLU A 3 10.95 -19.19 2.52
C GLU A 3 10.09 -18.20 1.72
N THR A 4 8.84 -18.58 1.41
CA THR A 4 7.87 -17.73 0.73
C THR A 4 7.52 -16.47 1.55
N GLN A 5 7.32 -16.62 2.86
CA GLN A 5 7.07 -15.47 3.76
C GLN A 5 8.23 -14.48 3.69
N LYS A 6 9.46 -15.00 3.81
CA LYS A 6 10.68 -14.19 3.77
C LYS A 6 10.83 -13.45 2.44
N GLN A 7 10.58 -14.12 1.32
CA GLN A 7 10.68 -13.53 -0.02
C GLN A 7 9.71 -12.36 -0.21
N LYS A 8 8.47 -12.47 0.29
CA LYS A 8 7.47 -11.39 0.22
C LYS A 8 7.88 -10.17 1.05
N ASP A 9 8.36 -10.42 2.27
CA ASP A 9 8.82 -9.34 3.15
C ASP A 9 10.07 -8.66 2.60
N GLU A 10 11.05 -9.42 2.11
CA GLU A 10 12.26 -8.87 1.47
C GLU A 10 11.93 -8.06 0.21
N PHE A 11 10.95 -8.50 -0.59
CA PHE A 11 10.47 -7.74 -1.73
C PHE A 11 9.90 -6.37 -1.33
N CYS A 12 9.00 -6.33 -0.34
CA CYS A 12 8.43 -5.07 0.14
C CYS A 12 9.49 -4.17 0.75
N LEU A 13 10.37 -4.72 1.60
CA LEU A 13 11.46 -3.95 2.22
C LEU A 13 12.41 -3.37 1.17
N HIS A 14 12.69 -4.11 0.09
CA HIS A 14 13.48 -3.59 -1.02
C HIS A 14 12.81 -2.37 -1.66
N LEU A 15 11.52 -2.45 -1.99
CA LEU A 15 10.76 -1.34 -2.57
C LEU A 15 10.70 -0.12 -1.62
N ILE A 16 10.43 -0.35 -0.34
CA ILE A 16 10.39 0.69 0.69
C ILE A 16 11.75 1.38 0.83
N SER A 17 12.86 0.66 0.68
CA SER A 17 14.21 1.23 0.83
C SER A 17 14.69 2.10 -0.35
N ASN A 18 13.95 2.12 -1.46
CA ASN A 18 14.30 2.92 -2.63
C ASN A 18 14.06 4.42 -2.40
N THR A 19 14.68 5.27 -3.23
CA THR A 19 14.56 6.73 -3.11
C THR A 19 13.23 7.30 -3.58
N ASN A 20 12.46 6.52 -4.35
CA ASN A 20 11.13 6.88 -4.85
C ASN A 20 10.03 6.18 -4.04
N SER A 21 10.21 6.15 -2.72
CA SER A 21 9.22 5.66 -1.77
C SER A 21 8.97 6.71 -0.68
N ALA A 22 7.79 6.67 -0.08
CA ALA A 22 7.46 7.50 1.07
C ALA A 22 6.34 6.87 1.89
N GLU A 23 6.20 7.27 3.16
CA GLU A 23 4.98 7.00 3.93
C GLU A 23 3.81 7.70 3.22
N ALA A 24 2.80 6.92 2.85
CA ALA A 24 1.81 7.31 1.87
C ALA A 24 0.97 8.51 2.31
N LEU A 25 0.55 8.56 3.58
CA LEU A 25 -0.32 9.64 4.05
C LEU A 25 0.45 10.96 4.13
N SER A 26 1.66 10.95 4.69
CA SER A 26 2.54 12.12 4.75
C SER A 26 2.90 12.62 3.36
N TRP A 27 3.20 11.71 2.43
CA TRP A 27 3.49 12.04 1.04
C TRP A 27 2.28 12.72 0.39
N LEU A 28 1.09 12.10 0.45
CA LEU A 28 -0.13 12.66 -0.13
C LEU A 28 -0.48 14.02 0.47
N GLN A 29 -0.26 14.25 1.77
CA GLN A 29 -0.67 15.48 2.45
C GLN A 29 0.14 16.72 2.06
N ASP A 30 1.35 16.55 1.53
CA ASP A 30 2.18 17.66 1.02
C ASP A 30 1.41 18.54 0.02
N SER A 31 1.49 19.85 0.19
CA SER A 31 0.74 20.84 -0.58
C SER A 31 1.47 21.35 -1.82
N THR A 32 2.71 20.94 -2.06
CA THR A 32 3.56 21.48 -3.12
C THR A 32 3.30 20.87 -4.50
N LYS A 33 2.74 19.66 -4.56
CA LYS A 33 2.45 18.93 -5.79
C LYS A 33 1.09 18.24 -5.72
N LEU A 34 0.50 17.98 -6.89
CA LEU A 34 -0.63 17.07 -6.96
C LEU A 34 -0.11 15.64 -6.83
N ARG A 35 -0.58 14.91 -5.82
CA ARG A 35 -0.17 13.54 -5.53
C ARG A 35 -1.39 12.63 -5.49
N THR A 36 -1.37 11.57 -6.29
CA THR A 36 -2.48 10.63 -6.41
C THR A 36 -2.01 9.18 -6.39
N LEU A 37 -2.94 8.26 -6.17
CA LEU A 37 -2.69 6.82 -6.19
C LEU A 37 -3.43 6.15 -7.35
N GLY A 38 -2.70 5.40 -8.18
CA GLY A 38 -3.23 4.69 -9.34
C GLY A 38 -4.10 5.58 -10.22
N VAL A 39 -5.30 5.08 -10.55
CA VAL A 39 -6.28 5.77 -11.41
C VAL A 39 -7.21 6.75 -10.67
N LEU A 40 -6.97 7.03 -9.39
CA LEU A 40 -7.82 7.95 -8.62
C LEU A 40 -7.70 9.39 -9.13
N GLY A 41 -8.85 10.05 -9.26
CA GLY A 41 -8.96 11.36 -9.91
C GLY A 41 -8.53 12.53 -9.02
N SER A 42 -8.29 12.30 -7.73
CA SER A 42 -7.95 13.34 -6.78
C SER A 42 -7.05 12.88 -5.64
N LYS A 43 -6.37 13.86 -5.03
CA LYS A 43 -5.58 13.67 -3.81
C LYS A 43 -6.48 13.25 -2.64
N GLU A 44 -7.68 13.79 -2.55
CA GLU A 44 -8.65 13.48 -1.49
C GLU A 44 -9.11 12.02 -1.53
N GLU A 45 -9.39 11.49 -2.72
CA GLU A 45 -9.71 10.06 -2.90
C GLU A 45 -8.52 9.18 -2.51
N SER A 46 -7.31 9.58 -2.88
CA SER A 46 -6.08 8.86 -2.54
C SER A 46 -5.83 8.83 -1.03
N ILE A 47 -6.03 9.97 -0.35
CA ILE A 47 -5.95 10.06 1.12
C ILE A 47 -7.02 9.18 1.77
N SER A 48 -8.25 9.21 1.24
CA SER A 48 -9.34 8.38 1.74
C SER A 48 -8.98 6.89 1.65
N LEU A 49 -8.46 6.44 0.50
CA LEU A 49 -8.00 5.06 0.30
C LEU A 49 -6.97 4.65 1.35
N VAL A 50 -5.90 5.43 1.54
CA VAL A 50 -4.86 5.14 2.55
C VAL A 50 -5.43 5.17 3.98
N THR A 51 -6.32 6.11 4.27
CA THR A 51 -6.97 6.21 5.58
C THR A 51 -7.80 4.96 5.88
N THR A 52 -8.55 4.43 4.91
CA THR A 52 -9.39 3.26 5.14
C THR A 52 -8.60 2.00 5.54
N VAL A 53 -7.41 1.79 4.98
CA VAL A 53 -6.57 0.64 5.35
C VAL A 53 -5.85 0.85 6.68
N LEU A 54 -5.49 2.09 7.03
CA LEU A 54 -5.00 2.43 8.37
C LEU A 54 -6.09 2.18 9.43
N GLU A 55 -7.34 2.57 9.16
CA GLU A 55 -8.50 2.29 10.02
C GLU A 55 -8.88 0.80 10.09
N ALA A 56 -8.55 0.04 9.04
CA ALA A 56 -8.65 -1.42 9.05
C ALA A 56 -7.65 -2.06 10.02
N GLY A 57 -6.52 -1.38 10.27
CA GLY A 57 -5.53 -1.75 11.26
C GLY A 57 -4.11 -1.89 10.73
N ALA A 58 -3.83 -1.44 9.49
CA ALA A 58 -2.46 -1.40 8.99
C ALA A 58 -1.58 -0.54 9.91
N VAL A 59 -0.34 -0.98 10.11
CA VAL A 59 0.62 -0.28 10.98
C VAL A 59 1.17 0.95 10.26
N GLN A 60 1.57 0.77 9.01
CA GLN A 60 2.07 1.81 8.10
C GLN A 60 1.72 1.44 6.66
N VAL A 61 1.62 2.47 5.81
CA VAL A 61 1.40 2.32 4.37
C VAL A 61 2.48 3.12 3.66
N PHE A 62 3.17 2.48 2.72
CA PHE A 62 4.21 3.10 1.92
C PHE A 62 3.75 3.19 0.47
N ALA A 63 3.78 4.39 -0.09
CA ALA A 63 3.75 4.60 -1.53
C ALA A 63 5.13 4.24 -2.06
N VAL A 64 5.20 3.34 -3.04
CA VAL A 64 6.47 2.84 -3.59
C VAL A 64 6.50 2.98 -5.09
N GLU A 65 7.70 3.03 -5.67
CA GLU A 65 7.89 3.25 -7.09
C GLU A 65 7.16 4.52 -7.59
N ILE A 66 7.25 5.60 -6.83
CA ILE A 66 6.60 6.88 -7.15
C ILE A 66 7.18 7.42 -8.46
N ASP A 67 6.30 7.65 -9.43
CA ASP A 67 6.59 8.33 -10.67
C ASP A 67 6.49 9.85 -10.43
N CYS A 68 7.56 10.56 -10.77
CA CYS A 68 7.68 11.99 -10.53
C CYS A 68 7.70 12.76 -11.85
N ASP A 69 6.62 13.48 -12.13
CA ASP A 69 6.55 14.50 -13.17
C ASP A 69 6.74 15.91 -12.59
N VAL A 70 6.73 16.91 -13.47
CA VAL A 70 7.04 18.31 -13.14
C VAL A 70 6.11 18.86 -12.06
N ASP A 71 4.80 18.65 -12.22
CA ASP A 71 3.76 19.20 -11.34
C ASP A 71 2.96 18.13 -10.58
N GLU A 72 3.17 16.85 -10.92
CA GLU A 72 2.37 15.72 -10.42
C GLU A 72 3.29 14.56 -10.01
N GLU A 73 2.88 13.81 -9.00
CA GLU A 73 3.50 12.53 -8.67
C GLU A 73 2.39 11.49 -8.47
N ASN A 74 2.64 10.26 -8.91
CA ASN A 74 1.65 9.18 -8.83
C ASN A 74 2.35 7.86 -8.50
N THR A 75 1.63 6.94 -7.87
CA THR A 75 1.97 5.52 -7.92
C THR A 75 0.72 4.66 -7.85
N GLY A 76 0.68 3.60 -8.65
CA GLY A 76 -0.29 2.52 -8.51
C GLY A 76 0.09 1.49 -7.43
N LYS A 77 1.16 1.68 -6.65
CA LYS A 77 1.77 0.62 -5.84
C LYS A 77 1.94 0.99 -4.37
N LEU A 78 1.49 0.10 -3.50
CA LEU A 78 1.62 0.24 -2.05
C LEU A 78 2.33 -0.97 -1.42
N CYS A 79 3.11 -0.71 -0.37
CA CYS A 79 3.52 -1.71 0.60
C CYS A 79 2.85 -1.41 1.94
N ILE A 80 2.13 -2.39 2.50
CA ILE A 80 1.32 -2.24 3.71
C ILE A 80 1.94 -3.09 4.81
N GLU A 81 2.34 -2.47 5.92
CA GLU A 81 2.81 -3.17 7.11
C GLU A 81 1.62 -3.71 7.91
N LEU A 82 1.64 -5.02 8.16
CA LEU A 82 0.56 -5.72 8.81
C LEU A 82 0.69 -5.66 10.34
N PRO A 83 -0.43 -5.55 11.07
CA PRO A 83 -0.43 -5.62 12.52
C PRO A 83 -0.15 -7.05 13.02
N ASN A 84 0.35 -7.15 14.24
CA ASN A 84 0.48 -8.41 14.97
C ASN A 84 -0.85 -8.92 15.55
N ASP A 85 -1.84 -8.02 15.71
CA ASP A 85 -3.18 -8.40 16.15
C ASP A 85 -3.92 -9.13 15.02
N GLN A 86 -4.38 -10.35 15.30
CA GLN A 86 -4.98 -11.23 14.30
C GLN A 86 -6.28 -10.67 13.69
N VAL A 87 -7.10 -9.95 14.48
CA VAL A 87 -8.38 -9.40 14.01
C VAL A 87 -8.12 -8.22 13.09
N LEU A 88 -7.24 -7.30 13.49
CA LEU A 88 -6.82 -6.18 12.65
C LEU A 88 -6.12 -6.66 11.38
N ARG A 89 -5.28 -7.68 11.50
CA ARG A 89 -4.59 -8.30 10.37
C ARG A 89 -5.57 -8.83 9.35
N GLN A 90 -6.58 -9.61 9.78
CA GLN A 90 -7.61 -10.11 8.89
C GLN A 90 -8.37 -8.97 8.19
N ARG A 91 -8.70 -7.89 8.89
CA ARG A 91 -9.37 -6.72 8.28
C ARG A 91 -8.52 -6.06 7.20
N VAL A 92 -7.20 -5.99 7.37
CA VAL A 92 -6.28 -5.50 6.32
C VAL A 92 -6.29 -6.47 5.13
N PHE A 93 -6.26 -7.78 5.37
CA PHE A 93 -6.38 -8.77 4.29
C PHE A 93 -7.70 -8.64 3.54
N ASP A 94 -8.83 -8.47 4.23
CA ASP A 94 -10.15 -8.31 3.62
C ASP A 94 -10.19 -7.05 2.74
N TRP A 95 -9.60 -5.94 3.21
CA TRP A 95 -9.47 -4.72 2.44
C TRP A 95 -8.62 -4.94 1.17
N THR A 96 -7.46 -5.59 1.28
CA THR A 96 -6.62 -5.90 0.10
C THR A 96 -7.30 -6.89 -0.84
N GLY A 97 -8.12 -7.80 -0.30
CA GLY A 97 -8.91 -8.76 -1.06
C GLY A 97 -9.97 -8.09 -1.91
N GLN A 98 -10.67 -7.08 -1.37
CA GLN A 98 -11.65 -6.30 -2.13
C GLN A 98 -11.01 -5.62 -3.34
N ILE A 99 -9.84 -5.01 -3.17
CA ILE A 99 -9.10 -4.39 -4.28
C ILE A 99 -8.69 -5.43 -5.33
N ALA A 100 -8.16 -6.57 -4.89
CA ALA A 100 -7.78 -7.65 -5.79
C ALA A 100 -8.99 -8.18 -6.59
N GLU A 101 -10.13 -8.40 -5.92
CA GLU A 101 -11.37 -8.86 -6.55
C GLU A 101 -11.91 -7.85 -7.58
N GLU A 102 -11.89 -6.55 -7.26
CA GLU A 102 -12.28 -5.48 -8.19
C GLU A 102 -11.43 -5.46 -9.46
N GLN A 103 -10.16 -5.89 -9.36
CA GLN A 103 -9.23 -6.04 -10.48
C GLN A 103 -9.25 -7.43 -11.14
N GLY A 104 -10.06 -8.37 -10.63
CA GLY A 104 -10.18 -9.73 -11.17
C GLY A 104 -9.09 -10.70 -10.71
N PHE A 105 -8.42 -10.41 -9.60
CA PHE A 105 -7.41 -11.27 -8.96
C PHE A 105 -7.94 -11.94 -7.69
N GLU A 106 -7.20 -12.96 -7.23
CA GLU A 106 -7.49 -13.63 -5.96
C GLU A 106 -6.87 -12.86 -4.78
N GLN A 107 -7.53 -12.92 -3.64
CA GLN A 107 -7.02 -12.39 -2.38
C GLN A 107 -5.71 -13.08 -1.99
N GLU A 108 -4.76 -12.29 -1.48
CA GLU A 108 -3.49 -12.78 -0.97
C GLU A 108 -3.66 -13.65 0.29
N LEU A 109 -2.89 -14.72 0.39
CA LEU A 109 -2.93 -15.62 1.54
C LEU A 109 -2.13 -15.06 2.72
N ASP A 110 -2.71 -15.13 3.91
CA ASP A 110 -1.98 -14.91 5.15
C ASP A 110 -1.08 -16.11 5.48
N ILE A 111 0.21 -15.96 5.21
CA ILE A 111 1.27 -16.93 5.51
C ILE A 111 2.20 -16.42 6.62
N GLY A 112 1.77 -15.41 7.38
CA GLY A 112 2.53 -14.78 8.47
C GLY A 112 3.47 -13.65 8.04
N GLN A 113 3.43 -13.22 6.78
CA GLN A 113 4.24 -12.12 6.25
C GLN A 113 4.03 -10.81 7.03
N GLN A 114 5.03 -9.96 7.10
CA GLN A 114 4.94 -8.65 7.75
C GLN A 114 4.39 -7.57 6.82
N TYR A 115 4.54 -7.75 5.50
CA TYR A 115 4.07 -6.78 4.51
C TYR A 115 3.17 -7.41 3.44
N ILE A 116 2.25 -6.62 2.88
CA ILE A 116 1.51 -6.92 1.65
C ILE A 116 1.86 -5.88 0.60
N PHE A 117 2.16 -6.36 -0.61
CA PHE A 117 2.26 -5.49 -1.79
C PHE A 117 0.90 -5.44 -2.49
N VAL A 118 0.44 -4.24 -2.83
CA VAL A 118 -0.85 -3.99 -3.49
C VAL A 118 -0.63 -3.14 -4.73
N MET A 119 -1.25 -3.53 -5.84
CA MET A 119 -1.38 -2.71 -7.05
C MET A 119 -2.78 -2.11 -7.11
N LEU A 120 -2.91 -0.89 -7.63
CA LEU A 120 -4.13 -0.08 -7.64
C LEU A 120 -4.64 0.23 -9.05
N ASP A 121 -3.93 -0.20 -10.09
CA ASP A 121 -4.18 0.10 -11.51
C ASP A 121 -3.97 -1.10 -12.44
#